data_AF-A0A392SI80-F1
#
_entry.id   AF-A0A392SI80-F1
#
_cell.length_a   1.000
_cell.length_b   1.000
_cell.length_c   1.000
_cell.angle_alpha   90.00
_cell.angle_beta   90.00
_cell.angle_gamma   90.00
#
_symmetry.space_group_name_H-M   'P 1'
#
loop_
_entity.id
_entity.type
_entity.pdbx_description
1 polymer ?
#
loop_
_entity_poly.entity_id
_entity_poly.type
_entity_poly.pdbx_seq_one_letter_code
_entity_poly.pdbx_strand_id
1 'polypeptide(L)' 'MDKNKYCCYHRSYGHVTEDCVHLKDAIEILIQKGYARKFVKEGDRETNEAQMAIDAPTADDEENR' A
#
# COMPACT_ATOMS: atom_id res chain seq x y z
N MET A 1 -6.26 19.86 21.36
CA MET A 1 -5.77 20.27 20.04
C MET A 1 -4.34 20.74 20.21
N ASP A 2 -3.38 19.96 19.70
CA ASP A 2 -1.97 20.31 19.76
C ASP A 2 -1.69 21.46 18.79
N LYS A 3 -1.54 22.68 19.31
CA LYS A 3 -1.24 23.88 18.49
C LYS A 3 0.16 23.84 17.86
N ASN A 4 0.99 22.88 18.27
CA ASN A 4 2.32 22.65 17.69
C ASN A 4 2.30 21.74 16.46
N LYS A 5 1.16 21.11 16.15
CA LYS A 5 1.01 20.20 15.02
C LYS A 5 0.02 20.80 14.02
N TYR A 6 0.53 21.19 12.86
CA TYR A 6 -0.26 21.79 11.78
C TYR A 6 -0.32 20.86 10.58
N CYS A 7 -1.53 20.57 10.10
CA CYS A 7 -1.77 19.77 8.92
C CYS A 7 -2.01 20.70 7.73
N CYS A 8 -1.09 20.69 6.76
CA CYS A 8 -1.19 21.54 5.57
C CYS A 8 -2.36 21.14 4.66
N TYR A 9 -2.75 19.86 4.67
CA TYR A 9 -3.86 19.33 3.89
C TYR A 9 -5.21 19.88 4.36
N HIS A 10 -5.45 19.86 5.67
CA HIS A 10 -6.69 20.40 6.27
C HIS A 10 -6.62 21.88 6.64
N ARG A 11 -5.42 22.48 6.59
CA ARG A 11 -5.14 23.85 7.05
C ARG A 11 -5.63 24.08 8.49
N SER A 12 -5.43 23.07 9.35
CA SER A 12 -5.91 23.03 10.72
C SER A 12 -4.85 22.51 11.69
N TYR A 13 -5.03 22.81 12.97
CA TYR A 13 -4.17 22.28 14.04
C TYR A 13 -4.71 20.97 14.61
N GLY A 14 -3.81 20.14 15.15
CA GLY A 14 -4.12 18.92 15.87
C GLY A 14 -3.26 17.72 15.46
N HIS A 15 -2.88 17.63 14.18
CA HIS A 15 -1.97 16.62 13.64
C HIS A 15 -1.10 17.23 12.54
N VAL A 16 0.00 16.57 12.19
CA VAL A 16 0.83 16.94 11.04
C VAL A 16 0.37 16.20 9.79
N THR A 17 0.72 16.70 8.61
CA THR A 17 0.30 16.10 7.33
C THR A 17 0.64 14.60 7.22
N GLU A 18 1.76 14.16 7.79
CA GLU A 18 2.20 12.75 7.79
C GLU A 18 1.27 11.81 8.58
N ASP A 19 0.57 12.34 9.58
CA ASP A 19 -0.37 11.60 10.42
C ASP A 19 -1.82 11.70 9.90
N CYS A 20 -2.05 12.45 8.82
CA CYS A 20 -3.39 12.69 8.30
C CYS A 20 -3.95 11.43 7.63
N VAL A 21 -4.89 10.76 8.31
CA VAL A 21 -5.55 9.56 7.81
C VAL A 21 -6.32 9.83 6.50
N HIS A 22 -7.09 10.92 6.45
CA HIS A 22 -7.83 11.29 5.23
C HIS A 22 -6.93 11.52 4.01
N LEU A 23 -5.71 12.03 4.22
CA LEU A 23 -4.75 12.20 3.14
C LEU A 23 -4.24 10.83 2.65
N LYS A 24 -3.93 9.91 3.57
CA LYS A 24 -3.51 8.55 3.23
C LYS A 24 -4.60 7.81 2.47
N ASP A 25 -5.85 7.87 2.95
CA ASP A 25 -7.00 7.24 2.29
C ASP A 25 -7.22 7.82 0.88
N ALA A 26 -7.10 9.14 0.72
CA ALA A 26 -7.22 9.78 -0.59
C ALA A 26 -6.14 9.29 -1.57
N ILE A 27 -4.89 9.14 -1.10
CA ILE A 27 -3.79 8.60 -1.90
C ILE A 27 -4.06 7.13 -2.25
N GLU A 28 -4.52 6.31 -1.32
CA GLU A 28 -4.86 4.90 -1.56
C GLU A 28 -5.93 4.78 -2.65
N ILE A 29 -7.01 5.57 -2.57
CA ILE A 29 -8.07 5.59 -3.59
C ILE A 29 -7.51 6.01 -4.96
N LEU A 30 -6.61 6.99 -5.00
CA LEU A 30 -5.98 7.44 -6.25
C LEU A 30 -5.08 6.34 -6.86
N ILE A 31 -4.41 5.55 -6.04
CA ILE A 31 -3.58 4.41 -6.47
C ILE A 31 -4.49 3.28 -6.98
N GLN A 32 -5.51 2.89 -6.21
CA GLN A 32 -6.46 1.83 -6.58
C GLN A 32 -7.19 2.14 -7.89
N LYS A 33 -7.60 3.40 -8.10
CA LYS A 33 -8.23 3.84 -9.36
C LYS A 33 -7.23 4.05 -10.49
N GLY A 34 -5.93 3.98 -10.21
CA GLY A 34 -4.89 4.12 -11.22
C GLY A 34 -4.58 5.56 -11.64
N TYR A 35 -5.14 6.55 -10.97
CA TYR A 35 -4.89 7.98 -11.26
C TYR A 35 -3.51 8.42 -10.80
N ALA A 36 -2.92 7.71 -9.83
CA ALA A 36 -1.57 7.98 -9.35
C ALA A 36 -0.47 7.58 -10.35
N ARG A 37 -0.77 6.72 -11.34
CA ARG A 37 0.23 6.17 -12.28
C ARG A 37 1.01 7.25 -13.04
N LYS A 38 0.37 8.38 -13.35
CA LYS A 38 1.02 9.51 -14.05
C LYS A 38 2.07 10.25 -13.21
N PHE A 39 2.09 10.01 -11.90
CA PHE A 39 3.02 10.63 -10.96
C PHE A 39 4.14 9.67 -10.51
N VAL A 40 4.03 8.38 -10.84
CA VAL A 40 5.07 7.38 -10.57
C VAL A 40 6.08 7.42 -11.72
N LYS A 41 7.35 7.67 -11.40
CA LYS A 41 8.44 7.55 -12.38
C LYS A 41 8.66 6.06 -12.66
N GLU A 42 8.85 5.71 -13.93
CA GLU A 42 8.83 4.34 -14.47
C GLU A 42 9.83 3.32 -13.84
N GLY A 43 10.67 3.75 -12.90
CA GLY A 43 11.68 2.91 -12.24
C GLY A 43 11.24 2.12 -11.01
N ASP A 44 10.02 2.32 -10.49
CA ASP A 44 9.54 1.70 -9.23
C ASP A 44 8.48 0.59 -9.41
N ARG A 45 8.26 0.10 -10.64
CA ARG A 45 7.36 -1.04 -10.91
C ARG A 45 8.08 -2.37 -10.65
N GLU A 46 8.47 -2.65 -9.40
CA GLU A 46 8.68 -4.02 -8.96
C GLU A 46 7.32 -4.63 -8.57
N THR A 47 6.78 -5.40 -9.50
CA THR A 47 5.53 -6.17 -9.38
C THR A 47 5.63 -7.20 -8.25
N ASN A 48 5.20 -6.82 -7.03
CA ASN A 48 4.97 -7.75 -5.92
C ASN A 48 3.57 -8.40 -6.03
N GLU A 49 3.30 -9.10 -7.14
CA GLU A 49 2.02 -9.79 -7.34
C GLU A 49 2.16 -11.27 -7.79
N ALA A 50 3.38 -11.82 -7.79
CA ALA A 50 3.64 -13.18 -8.27
C ALA A 50 4.09 -14.21 -7.21
N GLN A 51 3.95 -13.93 -5.90
CA GLN A 51 4.39 -14.88 -4.85
C GLN A 51 3.29 -15.19 -3.81
N MET A 52 2.16 -15.70 -4.27
CA MET A 52 1.26 -16.54 -3.45
C MET A 52 0.95 -17.83 -4.22
N ALA A 53 1.96 -18.69 -4.36
CA ALA A 53 1.77 -20.09 -4.69
C ALA A 53 2.70 -20.88 -3.76
N ILE A 54 2.24 -21.13 -2.54
CA ILE A 54 2.85 -22.09 -1.62
C ILE A 54 2.07 -23.40 -1.72
N ASP A 55 2.65 -24.30 -2.52
CA ASP A 55 2.67 -25.76 -2.41
C ASP A 55 1.36 -26.48 -2.05
N ALA A 56 0.67 -26.97 -3.08
CA ALA A 56 -0.22 -28.12 -2.91
C ALA A 56 0.65 -29.37 -2.60
N PRO A 57 0.41 -30.11 -1.50
CA PRO A 57 1.08 -31.38 -1.31
C PRO A 57 0.52 -32.36 -2.35
N THR A 58 1.34 -32.77 -3.31
CA THR A 58 1.02 -33.92 -4.14
C THR A 58 1.10 -35.16 -3.24
N ALA A 59 0.00 -35.90 -3.21
CA ALA A 59 0.00 -37.25 -2.68
C ALA A 59 0.76 -38.12 -3.70
N ASP A 60 1.94 -38.58 -3.32
CA ASP A 60 2.63 -39.67 -4.01
C ASP A 60 2.78 -40.82 -3.01
N ASP A 61 1.81 -41.73 -3.07
CA ASP A 61 1.96 -43.11 -2.62
C ASP A 61 3.09 -43.77 -3.43
N GLU A 62 4.19 -44.18 -2.79
CA GLU A 62 5.05 -45.22 -3.38
C GLU A 62 5.68 -46.13 -2.31
N GLU A 63 4.97 -47.23 -2.10
CA GLU A 63 5.44 -48.57 -1.69
C GLU A 63 6.82 -48.93 -2.27
N ASN A 64 7.87 -48.98 -1.43
CA ASN A 64 9.00 -49.91 -1.60
C ASN A 64 9.94 -49.97 -0.36
N ARG A 65 9.62 -50.84 0.62
CA ARG A 65 10.47 -51.95 1.11
C ARG A 65 9.86 -52.65 2.32
#